data_AF-A0A7W9C6G3-F1
#
_entry.id   AF-A0A7W9C6G3-F1
#
_cell.length_a   1.000
_cell.length_b   1.000
_cell.length_c   1.000
_cell.angle_alpha   90.00
_cell.angle_beta   90.00
_cell.angle_gamma   90.00
#
_symmetry.space_group_name_H-M   'P 1'
#
loop_
_entity.id
_entity.type
_entity.pdbx_description
1 polymer ?
#
loop_
_entity_poly.entity_id
_entity_poly.type
_entity_poly.pdbx_seq_one_letter_code
_entity_poly.pdbx_strand_id
1 'polypeptide(L)'
;MRRLSALVIGALALAACGEREAAPTPAEKVAAAAKPSDAVKTAPAVLTPADLRRVCRAGLAAIHGQQPGAVAIDGVEGEVVHASWRAPVDGGRMRADCRVEKDLIVWKPLDLPDPTFVRWMNQSDDPVVRYVMDGETITITQTLPDGTTEQAELAVPAEEEAR
;
A
#
# COMPACT_ATOMS: atom_id res chain seq x y z
N MET A 1 40.47 64.62 0.47
CA MET A 1 39.81 64.27 1.75
C MET A 1 39.85 62.75 1.87
N ARG A 2 40.74 62.20 2.75
CA ARG A 2 40.41 61.43 3.98
C ARG A 2 39.56 60.17 3.67
N ARG A 3 39.91 58.90 3.95
CA ARG A 3 40.91 58.16 4.77
C ARG A 3 41.02 56.72 4.16
N LEU A 4 42.19 56.07 4.02
CA LEU A 4 42.82 55.11 4.96
C LEU A 4 41.81 54.03 5.47
N SER A 5 41.98 52.71 5.37
CA SER A 5 43.13 51.78 5.50
C SER A 5 42.67 50.39 4.98
N ALA A 6 43.43 49.58 4.24
CA ALA A 6 44.49 48.63 4.65
C ALA A 6 44.08 47.55 5.69
N LEU A 7 44.66 46.35 5.50
CA LEU A 7 44.79 45.17 6.39
C LEU A 7 43.76 44.03 6.15
N VAL A 8 44.09 42.73 6.17
CA VAL A 8 45.34 41.97 6.35
C VAL A 8 45.08 40.50 5.99
N ILE A 9 46.13 39.82 5.53
CA ILE A 9 46.24 38.37 5.33
C ILE A 9 46.17 37.64 6.69
N GLY A 10 45.40 36.57 6.79
CA GLY A 10 45.41 35.70 7.98
C GLY A 10 44.97 34.28 7.66
N ALA A 11 45.91 33.44 7.22
CA ALA A 11 45.76 31.99 7.33
C ALA A 11 45.99 31.60 8.80
N LEU A 12 44.98 30.99 9.42
CA LEU A 12 45.08 30.38 10.75
C LEU A 12 44.59 28.93 10.65
N ALA A 13 45.56 28.01 10.70
CA ALA A 13 45.35 26.62 11.02
C ALA A 13 45.05 26.48 12.52
N LEU A 14 43.95 25.82 12.85
CA LEU A 14 43.59 25.35 14.20
C LEU A 14 43.12 23.90 14.02
N ALA A 15 43.99 22.93 14.32
CA ALA A 15 44.12 22.28 15.62
C ALA A 15 43.08 21.18 15.82
N ALA A 16 43.59 19.94 15.81
CA ALA A 16 42.89 18.73 16.16
C ALA A 16 42.35 18.78 17.60
N CYS A 17 41.08 18.43 17.78
CA CYS A 17 40.51 17.98 19.05
C CYS A 17 39.73 16.71 18.76
N GLY A 18 40.15 15.61 19.39
CA GLY A 18 39.49 14.32 19.30
C GLY A 18 38.10 14.36 19.90
N GLU A 19 37.13 13.88 19.14
CA GLU A 19 35.78 13.63 19.61
C GLU A 19 35.77 12.29 20.35
N ARG A 20 35.28 12.31 21.58
CA ARG A 20 35.21 11.16 22.48
C ARG A 20 34.24 10.12 21.93
N GLU A 21 34.70 8.88 21.91
CA GLU A 21 33.87 7.69 21.78
C GLU A 21 32.82 7.68 22.90
N ALA A 22 31.57 7.94 22.55
CA ALA A 22 30.45 7.82 23.46
C ALA A 22 30.16 6.33 23.65
N ALA A 23 30.34 5.82 24.87
CA ALA A 23 29.88 4.49 25.24
C ALA A 23 28.35 4.41 25.02
N PRO A 24 27.83 3.32 24.44
CA PRO A 24 26.41 3.17 24.19
C PRO A 24 25.62 3.17 25.50
N THR A 25 24.62 4.05 25.60
CA THR A 25 23.69 4.09 26.72
C THR A 25 22.80 2.85 26.77
N PRO A 26 22.33 2.40 27.96
CA PRO A 26 21.54 1.16 28.16
C PRO A 26 20.23 1.01 27.35
N ALA A 27 19.81 2.03 26.60
CA ALA A 27 18.69 1.95 25.67
C ALA A 27 18.99 1.05 24.45
N GLU A 28 20.25 0.73 24.19
CA GLU A 28 20.69 -0.13 23.07
C GLU A 28 20.39 -1.63 23.28
N LYS A 29 19.85 -2.01 24.45
CA LYS A 29 19.51 -3.42 24.78
C LYS A 29 18.03 -3.80 24.58
N VAL A 30 17.19 -2.91 24.03
CA VAL A 30 15.78 -3.22 23.71
C VAL A 30 15.46 -2.91 22.24
N ALA A 31 16.39 -3.19 21.35
CA ALA A 31 16.07 -3.52 19.96
C ALA A 31 16.50 -4.97 19.74
N ALA A 32 15.90 -5.87 20.53
CA ALA A 32 16.01 -7.29 20.26
C ALA A 32 15.44 -7.54 18.87
N ALA A 33 16.37 -7.80 17.96
CA ALA A 33 16.17 -8.34 16.62
C ALA A 33 14.86 -9.15 16.50
N ALA A 34 13.83 -8.53 15.92
CA ALA A 34 12.89 -9.30 15.13
C ALA A 34 13.69 -9.78 13.92
N LYS A 35 14.11 -11.05 13.93
CA LYS A 35 14.72 -11.68 12.76
C LYS A 35 13.73 -11.51 11.60
N PRO A 36 14.15 -11.01 10.42
CA PRO A 36 13.32 -11.16 9.24
C PRO A 36 13.10 -12.65 9.04
N SER A 37 11.85 -13.08 9.11
CA SER A 37 11.48 -14.44 8.76
C SER A 37 11.60 -14.57 7.25
N ASP A 38 12.47 -15.47 6.77
CA ASP A 38 12.54 -15.87 5.35
C ASP A 38 11.33 -16.72 4.91
N ALA A 39 10.24 -16.74 5.70
CA ALA A 39 9.01 -17.36 5.27
C ALA A 39 8.45 -16.60 4.07
N VAL A 40 8.39 -17.26 2.92
CA VAL A 40 7.68 -16.77 1.74
C VAL A 40 6.22 -16.58 2.12
N LYS A 41 5.84 -15.33 2.38
CA LYS A 41 4.47 -14.96 2.73
C LYS A 41 3.58 -15.32 1.54
N THR A 42 2.53 -16.10 1.82
CA THR A 42 1.61 -16.61 0.81
C THR A 42 0.19 -16.24 1.21
N ALA A 43 -0.69 -16.04 0.23
CA ALA A 43 -2.11 -15.85 0.51
C ALA A 43 -2.68 -17.02 1.33
N PRO A 44 -3.61 -16.76 2.26
CA PRO A 44 -4.34 -17.81 2.94
C PRO A 44 -5.19 -18.62 1.95
N ALA A 45 -5.35 -19.93 2.20
CA ALA A 45 -6.10 -20.82 1.31
C ALA A 45 -7.61 -20.56 1.31
N VAL A 46 -8.15 -20.03 2.41
CA VAL A 46 -9.57 -19.66 2.58
C VAL A 46 -9.63 -18.36 3.37
N LEU A 47 -10.41 -17.39 2.89
CA LEU A 47 -10.63 -16.12 3.57
C LEU A 47 -11.85 -16.18 4.48
N THR A 48 -11.76 -15.54 5.64
CA THR A 48 -12.94 -15.18 6.43
C THR A 48 -13.72 -14.06 5.71
N PRO A 49 -15.01 -13.84 6.01
CA PRO A 49 -15.75 -12.70 5.45
C PRO A 49 -15.09 -11.35 5.77
N ALA A 50 -14.45 -11.20 6.93
CA ALA A 50 -13.72 -10.00 7.30
C ALA A 50 -12.48 -9.80 6.43
N ASP A 51 -11.68 -10.86 6.24
CA ASP A 51 -10.49 -10.79 5.40
C ASP A 51 -10.82 -10.60 3.93
N LEU A 52 -11.91 -11.19 3.43
CA LEU A 52 -12.43 -10.93 2.08
C LEU A 52 -12.69 -9.44 1.85
N ARG A 53 -13.34 -8.76 2.80
CA ARG A 53 -13.58 -7.30 2.72
C ARG A 53 -12.27 -6.53 2.70
N ARG A 54 -11.31 -6.89 3.56
CA ARG A 54 -10.00 -6.22 3.66
C ARG A 54 -9.19 -6.38 2.37
N VAL A 55 -9.12 -7.59 1.83
CA VAL A 55 -8.42 -7.91 0.57
C VAL A 55 -9.07 -7.18 -0.59
N CYS A 56 -10.40 -7.17 -0.70
CA CYS A 56 -11.10 -6.44 -1.75
C CYS A 56 -10.91 -4.92 -1.64
N ARG A 57 -10.95 -4.36 -0.42
CA ARG A 57 -10.65 -2.95 -0.16
C ARG A 57 -9.23 -2.59 -0.61
N ALA A 58 -8.23 -3.38 -0.21
CA ALA A 58 -6.84 -3.19 -0.60
C ALA A 58 -6.63 -3.31 -2.11
N GLY A 59 -7.20 -4.35 -2.72
CA GLY A 59 -7.10 -4.60 -4.16
C GLY A 59 -7.66 -3.45 -4.99
N LEU A 60 -8.92 -3.07 -4.75
CA LEU A 60 -9.55 -1.95 -5.46
C LEU A 60 -8.83 -0.63 -5.20
N ALA A 61 -8.28 -0.44 -4.00
CA ALA A 61 -7.49 0.74 -3.69
C ALA A 61 -6.20 0.79 -4.54
N ALA A 62 -5.44 -0.30 -4.58
CA ALA A 62 -4.22 -0.39 -5.39
C ALA A 62 -4.51 -0.19 -6.89
N ILE A 63 -5.50 -0.92 -7.43
CA ILE A 63 -5.87 -0.89 -8.86
C ILE A 63 -6.26 0.52 -9.33
N HIS A 64 -6.94 1.28 -8.46
CA HIS A 64 -7.49 2.59 -8.82
C HIS A 64 -6.74 3.77 -8.18
N GLY A 65 -5.54 3.54 -7.65
CA GLY A 65 -4.73 4.58 -7.02
C GLY A 65 -5.42 5.28 -5.84
N GLN A 66 -6.28 4.57 -5.11
CA GLN A 66 -6.95 5.08 -3.92
C GLN A 66 -6.19 4.72 -2.65
N GLN A 67 -6.46 5.45 -1.57
CA GLN A 67 -6.13 5.00 -0.22
C GLN A 67 -7.18 3.97 0.23
N PRO A 68 -6.81 2.94 1.03
CA PRO A 68 -7.78 1.92 1.48
C PRO A 68 -9.00 2.51 2.18
N GLY A 69 -8.80 3.54 3.01
CA GLY A 69 -9.89 4.23 3.71
C GLY A 69 -10.85 5.03 2.82
N ALA A 70 -10.50 5.26 1.54
CA ALA A 70 -11.39 5.91 0.57
C ALA A 70 -12.33 4.91 -0.14
N VAL A 71 -12.04 3.61 -0.05
CA VAL A 71 -12.87 2.54 -0.62
C VAL A 71 -13.84 2.02 0.44
N ALA A 72 -15.10 2.42 0.30
CA ALA A 72 -16.19 1.94 1.15
C ALA A 72 -16.59 0.52 0.73
N ILE A 73 -16.85 -0.33 1.72
CA ILE A 73 -17.48 -1.64 1.49
C ILE A 73 -18.98 -1.45 1.74
N ASP A 74 -19.76 -1.52 0.68
CA ASP A 74 -21.20 -1.27 0.70
C ASP A 74 -21.98 -2.52 1.14
N GLY A 75 -21.42 -3.71 0.95
CA GLY A 75 -22.06 -4.98 1.30
C GLY A 75 -21.27 -6.20 0.85
N VAL A 76 -21.73 -7.38 1.24
CA VAL A 76 -21.24 -8.67 0.74
C VAL A 76 -22.42 -9.57 0.45
N GLU A 77 -22.45 -10.14 -0.75
CA GLU A 77 -23.42 -11.15 -1.19
C GLU A 77 -22.66 -12.41 -1.60
N GLY A 78 -22.79 -13.48 -0.80
CA GLY A 78 -21.98 -14.69 -0.98
C GLY A 78 -20.48 -14.37 -0.85
N GLU A 79 -19.72 -14.59 -1.93
CA GLU A 79 -18.27 -14.32 -2.01
C GLU A 79 -17.97 -13.00 -2.76
N VAL A 80 -18.99 -12.20 -3.07
CA VAL A 80 -18.85 -10.93 -3.79
C VAL A 80 -18.98 -9.77 -2.82
N VAL A 81 -17.95 -8.94 -2.76
CA VAL A 81 -17.90 -7.67 -2.06
C VAL A 81 -18.35 -6.56 -3.00
N HIS A 82 -19.33 -5.77 -2.58
CA HIS A 82 -19.73 -4.54 -3.26
C HIS A 82 -18.98 -3.37 -2.65
N ALA A 83 -18.33 -2.55 -3.47
CA ALA A 83 -17.54 -1.43 -3.00
C ALA A 83 -17.80 -0.16 -3.83
N SER A 84 -17.56 0.99 -3.21
CA SER A 84 -17.63 2.29 -3.87
C SER A 84 -16.58 3.26 -3.37
N TRP A 85 -16.20 4.21 -4.23
CA TRP A 85 -15.29 5.29 -3.88
C TRP A 85 -15.60 6.53 -4.72
N ARG A 86 -15.00 7.66 -4.35
CA ARG A 86 -15.12 8.91 -5.10
C ARG A 86 -14.22 8.86 -6.35
N ALA A 87 -14.76 9.21 -7.50
CA ALA A 87 -13.99 9.38 -8.72
C ALA A 87 -12.96 10.53 -8.54
N PRO A 88 -11.68 10.33 -8.88
CA PRO A 88 -10.62 11.30 -8.57
C PRO A 88 -10.78 12.67 -9.23
N VAL A 89 -11.39 12.73 -10.43
CA VAL A 89 -11.36 13.93 -11.28
C VAL A 89 -12.63 14.77 -11.14
N ASP A 90 -13.81 14.16 -11.26
CA ASP A 90 -15.10 14.86 -11.31
C ASP A 90 -15.91 14.73 -10.01
N GLY A 91 -15.44 13.94 -9.04
CA GLY A 91 -16.15 13.69 -7.79
C GLY A 91 -17.40 12.84 -7.93
N GLY A 92 -17.60 12.19 -9.08
CA GLY A 92 -18.59 11.13 -9.26
C GLY A 92 -18.37 9.96 -8.29
N ARG A 93 -19.24 8.95 -8.35
CA ARG A 93 -19.09 7.73 -7.56
C ARG A 93 -18.72 6.58 -8.48
N MET A 94 -17.59 5.97 -8.20
CA MET A 94 -17.18 4.71 -8.81
C MET A 94 -17.71 3.56 -7.97
N ARG A 95 -18.04 2.45 -8.62
CA ARG A 95 -18.50 1.22 -7.97
C ARG A 95 -17.87 0.01 -8.62
N ALA A 96 -17.61 -1.02 -7.83
CA ALA A 96 -17.13 -2.30 -8.33
C ALA A 96 -17.61 -3.45 -7.46
N ASP A 97 -17.78 -4.60 -8.10
CA ASP A 97 -17.80 -5.89 -7.43
C ASP A 97 -16.38 -6.42 -7.33
N CYS A 98 -16.06 -7.07 -6.22
CA CYS A 98 -14.79 -7.76 -6.01
C CYS A 98 -15.02 -9.14 -5.41
N ARG A 99 -14.23 -10.12 -5.83
CA ARG A 99 -14.17 -11.46 -5.24
C ARG A 99 -12.74 -11.97 -5.28
N VAL A 100 -12.48 -13.01 -4.50
CA VAL A 100 -11.15 -13.61 -4.39
C VAL A 100 -11.18 -15.07 -4.82
N GLU A 101 -10.29 -15.43 -5.74
CA GLU A 101 -10.06 -16.82 -6.18
C GLU A 101 -8.66 -17.25 -5.73
N LYS A 102 -8.55 -17.98 -4.61
CA LYS A 102 -7.27 -18.32 -3.97
C LYS A 102 -6.47 -17.05 -3.62
N ASP A 103 -5.42 -16.75 -4.39
CA ASP A 103 -4.56 -15.59 -4.24
C ASP A 103 -4.85 -14.47 -5.26
N LEU A 104 -5.86 -14.66 -6.13
CA LEU A 104 -6.25 -13.70 -7.15
C LEU A 104 -7.41 -12.83 -6.69
N ILE A 105 -7.29 -11.52 -6.89
CA ILE A 105 -8.39 -10.57 -6.78
C ILE A 105 -9.00 -10.39 -8.17
N VAL A 106 -10.29 -10.70 -8.29
CA VAL A 106 -11.05 -10.51 -9.52
C VAL A 106 -12.11 -9.45 -9.26
N TRP A 107 -12.16 -8.42 -10.10
CA TRP A 107 -13.07 -7.30 -9.92
C TRP A 107 -13.87 -7.02 -11.20
N LYS A 108 -14.98 -6.32 -11.06
CA LYS A 108 -15.86 -5.91 -12.16
C LYS A 108 -16.33 -4.47 -11.89
N PRO A 109 -16.04 -3.50 -12.76
CA PRO A 109 -16.61 -2.17 -12.63
C PRO A 109 -18.12 -2.24 -12.79
N LEU A 110 -18.84 -1.39 -12.08
CA LEU A 110 -20.28 -1.23 -12.21
C LEU A 110 -20.61 0.15 -12.77
N ASP A 111 -21.82 0.29 -13.28
CA ASP A 111 -22.42 1.57 -13.68
C ASP A 111 -21.60 2.38 -14.71
N LEU A 112 -20.77 1.71 -15.52
CA LEU A 112 -20.08 2.35 -16.63
C LEU A 112 -21.06 2.70 -17.77
N PRO A 113 -20.86 3.83 -18.48
CA PRO A 113 -21.75 4.24 -19.57
C PRO A 113 -21.89 3.23 -20.70
N ASP A 114 -20.80 2.52 -21.02
CA ASP A 114 -20.81 1.43 -21.99
C ASP A 114 -20.83 0.08 -21.25
N PRO A 115 -21.93 -0.70 -21.37
CA PRO A 115 -22.12 -1.93 -20.63
C PRO A 115 -21.16 -3.06 -21.06
N THR A 116 -20.49 -2.94 -22.21
CA THR A 116 -19.50 -3.94 -22.65
C THR A 116 -18.26 -3.98 -21.75
N PHE A 117 -17.97 -2.88 -21.03
CA PHE A 117 -16.90 -2.82 -20.03
C PHE A 117 -17.34 -3.28 -18.63
N VAL A 118 -18.64 -3.52 -18.40
CA VAL A 118 -19.19 -4.03 -17.12
C VAL A 118 -19.04 -5.55 -17.09
N ARG A 119 -17.79 -6.02 -17.02
CA ARG A 119 -17.42 -7.43 -16.99
C ARG A 119 -16.35 -7.71 -15.93
N TRP A 120 -16.22 -8.97 -15.54
CA TRP A 120 -15.11 -9.40 -14.69
C TRP A 120 -13.78 -9.24 -15.43
N MET A 121 -12.79 -8.71 -14.71
CA MET A 121 -11.42 -8.53 -15.17
C MET A 121 -10.64 -9.83 -14.96
N ASN A 122 -10.88 -10.82 -15.81
CA ASN A 122 -10.32 -12.17 -15.74
C ASN A 122 -9.99 -12.79 -17.11
N GLN A 123 -9.84 -11.96 -18.14
CA GLN A 123 -9.43 -12.35 -19.49
C GLN A 123 -7.92 -12.17 -19.67
N SER A 124 -7.37 -12.72 -20.75
CA SER A 124 -5.92 -12.71 -21.01
C SER A 124 -5.31 -11.31 -21.21
N ASP A 125 -6.14 -10.34 -21.58
CA ASP A 125 -5.79 -8.93 -21.78
C ASP A 125 -6.10 -8.06 -20.54
N ASP A 126 -6.55 -8.67 -19.44
CA ASP A 126 -6.77 -7.97 -18.18
C ASP A 126 -5.53 -8.03 -17.28
N PRO A 127 -5.35 -7.05 -16.37
CA PRO A 127 -4.34 -7.14 -15.33
C PRO A 127 -4.59 -8.33 -14.39
N VAL A 128 -3.52 -9.04 -14.03
CA VAL A 128 -3.55 -10.08 -13.00
C VAL A 128 -3.23 -9.44 -11.66
N VAL A 129 -4.15 -9.50 -10.71
CA VAL A 129 -3.99 -8.89 -9.38
C VAL A 129 -3.90 -9.98 -8.32
N ARG A 130 -2.75 -10.07 -7.65
CA ARG A 130 -2.49 -11.02 -6.56
C ARG A 130 -2.37 -10.31 -5.23
N TYR A 131 -2.68 -11.02 -4.15
CA TYR A 131 -2.48 -10.51 -2.80
C TYR A 131 -1.72 -11.49 -1.91
N VAL A 132 -1.10 -10.93 -0.87
CA VAL A 132 -0.53 -11.66 0.27
C VAL A 132 -0.91 -10.91 1.54
N MET A 133 -1.24 -11.64 2.61
CA MET A 133 -1.57 -11.04 3.91
C MET A 133 -0.46 -11.31 4.93
N ASP A 134 -0.11 -10.28 5.69
CA ASP A 134 0.75 -10.35 6.88
C ASP A 134 0.15 -9.49 8.00
N GLY A 135 -0.67 -10.13 8.85
CA GLY A 135 -1.43 -9.44 9.89
C GLY A 135 -2.37 -8.38 9.30
N GLU A 136 -2.06 -7.12 9.55
CA GLU A 136 -2.81 -5.96 9.05
C GLU A 136 -2.38 -5.47 7.67
N THR A 137 -1.19 -5.88 7.24
CA THR A 137 -0.63 -5.46 5.96
C THR A 137 -1.06 -6.42 4.86
N ILE A 138 -1.56 -5.86 3.76
CA ILE A 138 -1.90 -6.59 2.55
C ILE A 138 -0.98 -6.07 1.44
N THR A 139 -0.16 -6.96 0.91
CA THR A 139 0.66 -6.68 -0.28
C THR A 139 -0.16 -7.02 -1.50
N ILE A 140 -0.36 -6.05 -2.39
CA ILE A 140 -1.01 -6.22 -3.69
C ILE A 140 0.06 -6.17 -4.78
N THR A 141 0.07 -7.17 -5.66
CA THR A 141 0.92 -7.20 -6.84
C THR A 141 0.03 -7.23 -8.07
N GLN A 142 0.13 -6.20 -8.91
CA GLN A 142 -0.58 -6.10 -10.19
C GLN A 142 0.40 -6.34 -11.33
N THR A 143 0.11 -7.31 -12.20
CA THR A 143 0.85 -7.53 -13.43
C THR A 143 -0.02 -7.14 -14.63
N LEU A 144 0.44 -6.17 -15.40
CA LEU A 144 -0.21 -5.69 -16.62
C LEU A 144 -0.01 -6.69 -17.78
N PRO A 145 -0.82 -6.61 -18.85
CA PRO A 145 -0.70 -7.53 -19.99
C PRO A 145 0.66 -7.49 -20.70
N ASP A 146 1.40 -6.39 -20.58
CA ASP A 146 2.76 -6.26 -21.12
C ASP A 146 3.84 -6.90 -20.21
N GLY A 147 3.44 -7.50 -19.08
CA GLY A 147 4.31 -8.11 -18.08
C GLY A 147 4.85 -7.13 -17.03
N THR A 148 4.59 -5.82 -17.18
CA THR A 148 4.96 -4.83 -16.17
C THR A 148 4.27 -5.13 -14.85
N THR A 149 5.01 -5.05 -13.75
CA THR A 149 4.49 -5.35 -12.42
C THR A 149 4.59 -4.14 -11.50
N GLU A 150 3.50 -3.85 -10.80
CA GLU A 150 3.39 -2.84 -9.77
C GLU A 150 3.05 -3.49 -8.43
N GLN A 151 3.59 -2.97 -7.34
CA GLN A 151 3.37 -3.50 -6.00
C GLN A 151 3.00 -2.38 -5.03
N ALA A 152 2.03 -2.66 -4.16
CA ALA A 152 1.60 -1.78 -3.08
C ALA A 152 1.49 -2.57 -1.77
N GLU A 153 1.97 -1.99 -0.68
CA GLU A 153 1.72 -2.51 0.68
C GLU A 153 0.72 -1.59 1.37
N LEU A 154 -0.40 -2.17 1.79
CA LEU A 154 -1.54 -1.43 2.32
C LEU A 154 -1.88 -1.96 3.72
N ALA A 155 -1.82 -1.09 4.72
CA ALA A 155 -2.35 -1.39 6.04
C ALA A 155 -3.88 -1.26 6.00
N VAL A 156 -4.57 -2.39 6.16
CA VAL A 156 -6.03 -2.45 6.24
C VAL A 156 -6.39 -3.17 7.53
N PRO A 157 -6.66 -2.44 8.63
CA PRO A 157 -6.96 -3.06 9.91
C PRO A 157 -8.23 -3.92 9.78
N ALA A 158 -8.30 -4.97 10.59
CA ALA A 158 -9.57 -5.68 10.74
C ALA A 158 -10.57 -4.71 11.36
N GLU A 159 -11.72 -4.51 10.72
CA GLU A 159 -12.82 -3.81 11.37
C GLU A 159 -13.24 -4.65 12.57
N GLU A 160 -13.19 -4.06 13.77
CA GLU A 160 -13.77 -4.68 14.96
C GLU A 160 -15.25 -4.90 14.66
N GLU A 161 -15.71 -6.15 14.64
CA GLU A 161 -17.12 -6.47 14.43
C GLU A 161 -17.93 -5.68 15.48
N ALA A 162 -18.59 -4.61 15.05
CA ALA A 162 -19.54 -3.89 15.87
C ALA A 162 -20.67 -4.89 16.20
N ARG A 163 -20.58 -5.43 17.41
CA ARG A 163 -21.48 -6.42 17.99
C ARG A 163 -22.86 -5.82 18.26
#